data_AF-A0A2G8KY60-F1
#
_entry.id   AF-A0A2G8KY60-F1
#
_cell.length_a   1.000
_cell.length_b   1.000
_cell.length_c   1.000
_cell.angle_alpha   90.00
_cell.angle_beta   90.00
_cell.angle_gamma   90.00
#
_symmetry.space_group_name_H-M   'P 1'
#
loop_
_entity.id
_entity.type
_entity.pdbx_description
1 polymer ?
#
loop_
_entity_poly.entity_id
_entity_poly.type
_entity_poly.pdbx_seq_one_letter_code
_entity_poly.pdbx_strand_id
1 'polypeptide(L)'
;MTPSPPNSKPASPTGYLPPPKSQRVLKPPTPPHTTQSKSRLSPPGSSCGHGGGGQELCYLCHQRAVNNVPVSFEAERRKKEQEQDRLLQQYQHLKDTESIIREQAQNLSNRHHSQKIASFNLGVSEAIKTKKKERPTSFHRSYIFQTRPLTPPRLFMQDEYASYLAEQVEAKTATKSKQKNEKDFLERLEQVQLAEELAAQREQYLRDKAAHTDMYQRALSAQVRFKPLPLPVAVPDSKEPIFGKYDATNEQLADKRRRAIKVYQEQLKAVDQAEKMKLLKHLKQQREETDMLDRTRQELIADRAARFDHAFDTRKSLEVSWKDAADLKKDREENDKLSQQSPGILLHEQCDEYNRCGQCERRLTNCGESNIWSESRYISGSQLIV
;
A
#
# COMPACT_ATOMS: atom_id res chain seq x y z
N MET A 1 -46.07 -9.13 23.06
CA MET A 1 -45.15 -10.14 23.62
C MET A 1 -44.54 -10.92 22.48
N THR A 2 -43.26 -10.72 22.24
CA THR A 2 -42.44 -11.39 21.21
C THR A 2 -41.04 -11.55 21.79
N PRO A 3 -40.38 -12.70 21.61
CA PRO A 3 -39.29 -13.14 22.47
C PRO A 3 -37.93 -12.56 22.11
N SER A 4 -37.08 -12.40 23.13
CA SER A 4 -35.68 -11.96 23.05
C SER A 4 -34.77 -13.04 22.40
N PRO A 5 -33.67 -12.64 21.74
CA PRO A 5 -32.73 -13.59 21.13
C PRO A 5 -31.79 -14.21 22.18
N PRO A 6 -31.28 -15.43 21.92
CA PRO A 6 -30.45 -16.17 22.86
C PRO A 6 -29.03 -15.63 22.94
N ASN A 7 -28.51 -15.66 24.17
CA ASN A 7 -27.18 -15.26 24.56
C ASN A 7 -26.28 -16.51 24.52
N SER A 8 -25.43 -16.65 23.50
CA SER A 8 -24.42 -17.72 23.47
C SER A 8 -23.13 -17.22 22.82
N LYS A 9 -22.11 -16.98 23.66
CA LYS A 9 -20.71 -16.83 23.26
C LYS A 9 -20.18 -18.19 22.78
N PRO A 10 -19.48 -18.29 21.64
CA PRO A 10 -18.66 -19.47 21.37
C PRO A 10 -17.36 -19.41 22.18
N ALA A 11 -16.95 -20.57 22.70
CA ALA A 11 -15.73 -20.78 23.46
C ALA A 11 -14.48 -20.55 22.59
N SER A 12 -13.43 -19.97 23.19
CA SER A 12 -12.11 -19.84 22.57
C SER A 12 -11.43 -21.20 22.42
N PRO A 13 -10.82 -21.52 21.26
CA PRO A 13 -9.97 -22.69 21.15
C PRO A 13 -8.59 -22.38 21.74
N THR A 14 -8.33 -22.88 22.94
CA THR A 14 -6.97 -23.11 23.46
C THR A 14 -6.37 -24.31 22.73
N GLY A 15 -5.47 -24.06 21.78
CA GLY A 15 -4.69 -25.08 21.11
C GLY A 15 -3.35 -24.51 20.67
N TYR A 16 -2.26 -25.03 21.23
CA TYR A 16 -0.89 -24.71 20.87
C TYR A 16 -0.68 -24.92 19.36
N LEU A 17 -0.27 -23.86 18.66
CA LEU A 17 0.18 -23.94 17.27
C LEU A 17 1.63 -24.46 17.24
N PRO A 18 1.94 -25.51 16.46
CA PRO A 18 3.32 -25.95 16.27
C PRO A 18 4.11 -24.96 15.40
N PRO A 19 5.45 -24.92 15.52
CA PRO A 19 6.29 -23.94 14.83
C PRO A 19 6.28 -24.11 13.30
N PRO A 20 6.59 -23.05 12.54
CA PRO A 20 6.53 -23.07 11.09
C PRO A 20 7.56 -24.04 10.50
N LYS A 21 7.07 -24.96 9.65
CA LYS A 21 7.92 -25.86 8.89
C LYS A 21 8.76 -25.05 7.89
N SER A 22 10.07 -25.25 7.97
CA SER A 22 11.09 -24.68 7.10
C SER A 22 10.75 -24.84 5.61
N GLN A 23 11.02 -23.79 4.84
CA GLN A 23 10.81 -23.70 3.40
C GLN A 23 11.49 -24.87 2.69
N ARG A 24 10.67 -25.76 2.13
CA ARG A 24 11.12 -26.79 1.21
C ARG A 24 11.58 -26.07 -0.06
N VAL A 25 12.89 -26.04 -0.30
CA VAL A 25 13.50 -25.60 -1.55
C VAL A 25 12.83 -26.37 -2.69
N LEU A 26 12.00 -25.66 -3.47
CA LEU A 26 11.41 -26.17 -4.68
C LEU A 26 12.53 -26.30 -5.71
N LYS A 27 12.95 -27.55 -5.97
CA LYS A 27 13.74 -27.90 -7.15
C LYS A 27 12.97 -27.44 -8.40
N PRO A 28 13.66 -26.90 -9.42
CA PRO A 28 13.02 -26.48 -10.65
C PRO A 28 12.31 -27.69 -11.31
N PRO A 29 11.16 -27.45 -11.96
CA PRO A 29 10.39 -28.52 -12.59
C PRO A 29 11.21 -29.17 -13.70
N THR A 30 11.50 -30.46 -13.52
CA THR A 30 11.91 -31.35 -14.60
C THR A 30 10.88 -31.28 -15.72
N PRO A 31 11.29 -31.13 -16.99
CA PRO A 31 10.35 -31.10 -18.11
C PRO A 31 9.58 -32.43 -18.18
N PRO A 32 8.35 -32.41 -18.69
CA PRO A 32 7.53 -33.61 -18.77
C PRO A 32 8.24 -34.64 -19.64
N HIS A 33 8.47 -35.83 -19.07
CA HIS A 33 8.73 -37.05 -19.84
C HIS A 33 7.48 -37.33 -20.69
N THR A 34 7.41 -36.68 -21.85
CA THR A 34 6.63 -37.19 -22.96
C THR A 34 7.41 -38.39 -23.45
N THR A 35 6.97 -39.58 -23.06
CA THR A 35 7.16 -40.80 -23.83
C THR A 35 6.52 -40.56 -25.20
N GLN A 36 7.24 -39.83 -26.05
CA GLN A 36 7.02 -39.91 -27.48
C GLN A 36 7.37 -41.35 -27.83
N SER A 37 6.34 -42.17 -27.99
CA SER A 37 6.39 -43.27 -28.93
C SER A 37 6.97 -42.68 -30.21
N LYS A 38 8.25 -42.94 -30.46
CA LYS A 38 8.81 -42.84 -31.79
C LYS A 38 8.03 -43.87 -32.61
N SER A 39 6.86 -43.49 -33.09
CA SER A 39 6.35 -44.08 -34.31
C SER A 39 7.48 -43.86 -35.29
N ARG A 40 8.16 -44.96 -35.64
CA ARG A 40 8.97 -44.99 -36.85
C ARG A 40 7.99 -44.65 -37.95
N LEU A 41 7.90 -43.36 -38.29
CA LEU A 41 7.39 -42.96 -39.58
C LEU A 41 8.35 -43.61 -40.56
N SER A 42 7.91 -44.73 -41.13
CA SER A 42 8.55 -45.30 -42.30
C SER A 42 8.75 -44.15 -43.29
N PRO A 43 9.96 -44.00 -43.88
CA PRO A 43 10.18 -42.96 -44.87
C PRO A 43 9.10 -43.10 -45.96
N PRO A 44 8.61 -41.99 -46.54
CA PRO A 44 7.73 -42.08 -47.70
C PRO A 44 8.42 -43.00 -48.70
N GLY A 45 7.78 -44.11 -49.02
CA GLY A 45 8.35 -45.14 -49.88
C GLY A 45 8.89 -44.44 -51.12
N SER A 46 10.20 -44.59 -51.35
CA SER A 46 10.78 -44.23 -52.63
C SER A 46 9.90 -44.86 -53.69
N SER A 47 9.49 -44.08 -54.69
CA SER A 47 8.64 -44.53 -55.79
C SER A 47 9.28 -45.67 -56.62
N CYS A 48 10.49 -46.11 -56.31
CA CYS A 48 11.00 -47.42 -56.71
C CYS A 48 10.81 -48.45 -55.56
N GLY A 49 9.86 -49.37 -55.76
CA GLY A 49 9.58 -50.46 -54.83
C GLY A 49 10.72 -51.48 -54.77
N HIS A 50 11.75 -51.21 -53.97
CA HIS A 50 12.79 -52.18 -53.64
C HIS A 50 12.54 -52.73 -52.23
N GLY A 51 11.59 -53.66 -52.14
CA GLY A 51 11.40 -54.51 -50.97
C GLY A 51 12.11 -55.83 -51.20
N GLY A 52 13.25 -56.03 -50.53
CA GLY A 52 13.94 -57.32 -50.46
C GLY A 52 15.17 -57.45 -51.36
N GLY A 53 16.34 -57.23 -50.78
CA GLY A 53 17.65 -57.42 -51.42
C GLY A 53 18.67 -56.46 -50.81
N GLY A 54 19.76 -56.98 -50.24
CA GLY A 54 20.66 -56.28 -49.33
C GLY A 54 21.21 -54.93 -49.82
N GLN A 55 21.18 -53.96 -48.90
CA GLN A 55 22.11 -52.85 -48.68
C GLN A 55 22.55 -51.89 -49.81
N GLU A 56 22.21 -52.10 -51.08
CA GLU A 56 22.63 -51.21 -52.16
C GLU A 56 21.45 -50.50 -52.85
N LEU A 57 21.51 -49.17 -52.86
CA LEU A 57 20.55 -48.32 -53.57
C LEU A 57 20.67 -48.60 -55.07
N CYS A 58 19.54 -48.63 -55.80
CA CYS A 58 19.60 -48.72 -57.27
C CYS A 58 20.35 -47.52 -57.84
N TYR A 59 20.94 -47.66 -59.04
CA TYR A 59 21.78 -46.63 -59.67
C TYR A 59 21.17 -45.22 -59.62
N LEU A 60 19.87 -45.07 -59.88
CA LEU A 60 19.16 -43.78 -59.79
C LEU A 60 19.02 -43.25 -58.36
N CYS A 61 18.80 -44.11 -57.37
CA CYS A 61 18.75 -43.73 -55.96
C CYS A 61 20.13 -43.41 -55.41
N HIS A 62 21.16 -44.15 -55.82
CA HIS A 62 22.55 -43.83 -55.50
C HIS A 62 22.93 -42.48 -56.11
N GLN A 63 22.58 -42.23 -57.37
CA GLN A 63 22.88 -40.97 -58.04
C GLN A 63 22.07 -39.79 -57.47
N ARG A 64 20.81 -39.99 -57.06
CA ARG A 64 20.05 -38.99 -56.29
C ARG A 64 20.66 -38.75 -54.92
N ALA A 65 21.14 -39.78 -54.22
CA ALA A 65 21.78 -39.62 -52.91
C ALA A 65 23.14 -38.91 -53.01
N VAL A 66 23.91 -39.16 -54.06
CA VAL A 66 25.18 -38.49 -54.36
C VAL A 66 24.95 -37.04 -54.81
N ASN A 67 23.91 -36.78 -55.60
CA ASN A 67 23.66 -35.45 -56.17
C ASN A 67 22.78 -34.54 -55.28
N ASN A 68 21.91 -35.08 -54.42
CA ASN A 68 21.15 -34.29 -53.45
C ASN A 68 21.97 -34.09 -52.19
N VAL A 69 22.80 -33.04 -52.17
CA VAL A 69 23.46 -32.58 -50.95
C VAL A 69 22.41 -31.92 -50.04
N PRO A 70 22.11 -32.47 -48.85
CA PRO A 70 21.17 -31.84 -47.93
C PRO A 70 21.76 -30.53 -47.40
N VAL A 71 21.21 -29.40 -47.82
CA VAL A 71 21.57 -28.07 -47.31
C VAL A 71 20.85 -27.85 -45.97
N SER A 72 21.59 -27.92 -44.85
CA SER A 72 21.03 -27.65 -43.53
C SER A 72 21.08 -26.16 -43.19
N PHE A 73 19.91 -25.56 -43.02
CA PHE A 73 19.75 -24.18 -42.51
C PHE A 73 19.75 -24.11 -40.98
N GLU A 74 20.01 -25.21 -40.27
CA GLU A 74 19.95 -25.24 -38.80
C GLU A 74 20.99 -24.31 -38.17
N ALA A 75 22.19 -24.24 -38.75
CA ALA A 75 23.23 -23.33 -38.28
C ALA A 75 22.84 -21.85 -38.48
N GLU A 76 22.20 -21.54 -39.62
CA GLU A 76 21.73 -20.18 -39.92
C GLU A 76 20.53 -19.79 -39.04
N ARG A 77 19.61 -20.73 -38.79
CA ARG A 77 18.48 -20.55 -37.88
C ARG A 77 18.96 -20.30 -36.44
N ARG A 78 19.91 -21.10 -35.94
CA ARG A 78 20.49 -20.89 -34.60
C ARG A 78 21.17 -19.55 -34.45
N LYS A 79 21.88 -19.06 -35.47
CA LYS A 79 22.47 -17.72 -35.46
C LYS A 79 21.39 -16.63 -35.38
N LYS A 80 20.32 -16.75 -36.17
CA LYS A 80 19.18 -15.81 -36.13
C LYS A 80 18.46 -15.82 -34.78
N GLU A 81 18.27 -16.99 -34.17
CA GLU A 81 17.70 -17.13 -32.82
C GLU A 81 18.58 -16.45 -31.76
N GLN A 82 19.91 -16.65 -31.82
CA GLN A 82 20.84 -15.98 -30.90
C GLN A 82 20.87 -14.45 -31.06
N GLU A 83 20.79 -13.95 -32.29
CA GLU A 83 20.70 -12.52 -32.57
C GLU A 83 19.38 -11.93 -32.05
N GLN A 84 18.26 -12.64 -32.22
CA GLN A 84 16.97 -12.26 -31.66
C GLN A 84 16.98 -12.24 -30.13
N ASP A 85 17.55 -13.27 -29.49
CA ASP A 85 17.69 -13.33 -28.03
C ASP A 85 18.55 -12.17 -27.51
N ARG A 86 19.65 -11.83 -28.21
CA ARG A 86 20.49 -10.70 -27.85
C ARG A 86 19.75 -9.36 -27.96
N LEU A 87 18.96 -9.17 -29.01
CA LEU A 87 18.12 -7.98 -29.19
C LEU A 87 17.04 -7.89 -28.10
N LEU A 88 16.42 -9.01 -27.73
CA LEU A 88 15.44 -9.06 -26.64
C LEU A 88 16.07 -8.68 -25.30
N GLN A 89 17.27 -9.17 -25.00
CA GLN A 89 18.00 -8.80 -23.79
C GLN A 89 18.35 -7.32 -23.75
N GLN A 90 18.80 -6.74 -24.87
CA GLN A 90 19.07 -5.30 -24.97
C GLN A 90 17.80 -4.47 -24.77
N TYR A 91 16.69 -4.88 -25.38
CA TYR A 91 15.40 -4.21 -25.19
C TYR A 91 14.92 -4.27 -23.74
N GLN A 92 15.04 -5.43 -23.10
CA GLN A 92 14.69 -5.58 -21.69
C GLN A 92 15.55 -4.71 -20.79
N HIS A 93 16.87 -4.69 -21.01
CA HIS A 93 17.78 -3.82 -20.27
C HIS A 93 17.42 -2.34 -20.45
N LEU A 94 17.15 -1.89 -21.68
CA LEU A 94 16.71 -0.51 -21.93
C LEU A 94 15.42 -0.18 -21.17
N LYS A 95 14.43 -1.06 -21.23
CA LYS A 95 13.16 -0.89 -20.51
C LYS A 95 13.35 -0.79 -19.00
N ASP A 96 14.21 -1.66 -18.44
CA ASP A 96 14.52 -1.64 -17.02
C ASP A 96 15.24 -0.34 -16.64
N THR A 97 16.23 0.10 -17.42
CA THR A 97 16.91 1.39 -17.18
C THR A 97 15.95 2.58 -17.26
N GLU A 98 15.03 2.59 -18.22
CA GLU A 98 14.03 3.64 -18.35
C GLU A 98 13.08 3.65 -17.14
N SER A 99 12.68 2.47 -16.66
CA SER A 99 11.85 2.35 -15.47
C SER A 99 12.53 2.91 -14.22
N ILE A 100 13.83 2.62 -14.04
CA ILE A 100 14.65 3.14 -12.93
C ILE A 100 14.75 4.66 -12.99
N ILE A 101 14.99 5.21 -14.19
CA ILE A 101 15.08 6.67 -14.37
C ILE A 101 13.74 7.35 -14.03
N ARG A 102 12.61 6.78 -14.49
CA ARG A 102 11.28 7.32 -14.15
C ARG A 102 11.00 7.26 -12.65
N GLU A 103 11.34 6.16 -11.99
CA GLU A 103 11.17 6.02 -10.55
C GLU A 103 12.03 7.03 -9.78
N GLN A 104 13.30 7.21 -10.17
CA GLN A 104 14.17 8.22 -9.58
C GLN A 104 13.62 9.63 -9.75
N ALA A 105 13.11 9.97 -10.94
CA ALA A 105 12.48 11.27 -11.20
C ALA A 105 11.24 11.49 -10.33
N GLN A 106 10.39 10.47 -10.17
CA GLN A 106 9.21 10.53 -9.31
C GLN A 106 9.61 10.71 -7.83
N ASN A 107 10.62 9.99 -7.36
CA ASN A 107 11.13 10.11 -6.00
C ASN A 107 11.69 11.51 -5.71
N LEU A 108 12.42 12.10 -6.66
CA LEU A 108 12.90 13.48 -6.55
C LEU A 108 11.74 14.49 -6.50
N SER A 109 10.72 14.32 -7.35
CA SER A 109 9.52 15.15 -7.34
C SER A 109 8.79 15.06 -5.99
N ASN A 110 8.61 13.85 -5.45
CA ASN A 110 7.99 13.62 -4.15
C ASN A 110 8.78 14.25 -3.01
N ARG A 111 10.12 14.15 -3.05
CA ARG A 111 10.99 14.81 -2.07
C ARG A 111 10.85 16.32 -2.12
N HIS A 112 10.85 16.91 -3.30
CA HIS A 112 10.67 18.35 -3.48
C HIS A 112 9.30 18.83 -3.02
N HIS A 113 8.23 18.07 -3.32
CA HIS A 113 6.89 18.36 -2.81
C HIS A 113 6.82 18.28 -1.28
N SER A 114 7.42 17.24 -0.69
CA SER A 114 7.49 17.07 0.77
C SER A 114 8.26 18.21 1.43
N GLN A 115 9.35 18.66 0.80
CA GLN A 115 10.12 19.81 1.27
C GLN A 115 9.30 21.11 1.25
N LYS A 116 8.51 21.33 0.19
CA LYS A 116 7.57 22.47 0.12
C LYS A 116 6.57 22.43 1.26
N ILE A 117 5.93 21.29 1.52
CA ILE A 117 4.99 21.12 2.64
C ILE A 117 5.69 21.40 3.98
N ALA A 118 6.88 20.83 4.20
CA ALA A 118 7.64 21.06 5.43
C ALA A 118 7.98 22.54 5.63
N SER A 119 8.41 23.24 4.57
CA SER A 119 8.71 24.68 4.63
C SER A 119 7.47 25.53 4.95
N PHE A 120 6.31 25.17 4.38
CA PHE A 120 5.04 25.82 4.67
C PHE A 120 4.62 25.60 6.13
N ASN A 121 4.67 24.35 6.60
CA ASN A 121 4.31 24.00 7.97
C ASN A 121 5.24 24.68 8.99
N LEU A 122 6.53 24.78 8.68
CA LEU A 122 7.50 25.50 9.49
C LEU A 122 7.14 26.99 9.57
N GLY A 123 6.88 27.64 8.42
CA GLY A 123 6.48 29.05 8.36
C GLY A 123 5.19 29.34 9.12
N VAL A 124 4.18 28.48 9.00
CA VAL A 124 2.94 28.58 9.78
C VAL A 124 3.23 28.43 11.28
N SER A 125 4.07 27.48 11.66
CA SER A 125 4.43 27.26 13.07
C SER A 125 5.20 28.44 13.65
N GLU A 126 6.11 29.04 12.88
CA GLU A 126 6.84 30.25 13.26
C GLU A 126 5.92 31.47 13.37
N ALA A 127 4.98 31.65 12.45
CA ALA A 127 3.96 32.70 12.52
C ALA A 127 3.06 32.56 13.77
N ILE A 128 2.69 31.33 14.13
CA ILE A 128 1.93 31.07 15.37
C ILE A 128 2.79 31.35 16.61
N LYS A 129 4.06 30.93 16.61
CA LYS A 129 4.99 31.17 17.73
C LYS A 129 5.27 32.66 17.93
N THR A 130 5.45 33.42 16.86
CA THR A 130 5.65 34.88 16.91
C THR A 130 4.41 35.57 17.46
N LYS A 131 3.21 35.25 16.95
CA LYS A 131 1.94 35.75 17.50
C LYS A 131 1.73 35.41 18.97
N LYS A 132 2.19 34.25 19.45
CA LYS A 132 2.14 33.88 20.87
C LYS A 132 3.20 34.59 21.72
N LYS A 133 4.35 34.93 21.14
CA LYS A 133 5.43 35.69 21.80
C LYS A 133 5.10 37.18 21.89
N GLU A 134 4.29 37.72 20.98
CA GLU A 134 3.71 39.05 21.10
C GLU A 134 2.88 39.10 22.38
N ARG A 135 3.48 39.67 23.42
CA ARG A 135 2.84 39.88 24.71
C ARG A 135 1.73 40.91 24.47
N PRO A 136 0.45 40.60 24.77
CA PRO A 136 -0.62 41.57 24.58
C PRO A 136 -0.32 42.82 25.43
N THR A 137 -0.08 43.95 24.76
CA THR A 137 0.14 45.27 25.37
C THR A 137 -1.15 45.85 25.95
N SER A 138 -2.29 45.20 25.71
CA SER A 138 -3.53 45.49 26.42
C SER A 138 -3.36 45.17 27.90
N PHE A 139 -3.34 46.21 28.73
CA PHE A 139 -3.35 46.12 30.18
C PHE A 139 -4.58 45.31 30.64
N HIS A 140 -4.39 44.01 30.87
CA HIS A 140 -5.38 43.20 31.56
C HIS A 140 -5.20 43.51 33.03
N ARG A 141 -6.11 44.34 33.59
CA ARG A 141 -6.25 44.53 35.03
C ARG A 141 -6.25 43.14 35.66
N SER A 142 -5.19 42.81 36.39
CA SER A 142 -5.14 41.65 37.24
C SER A 142 -6.32 41.75 38.21
N TYR A 143 -7.22 40.77 38.13
CA TYR A 143 -8.42 40.72 38.94
C TYR A 143 -8.04 40.52 40.41
N ILE A 144 -7.90 41.64 41.12
CA ILE A 144 -8.20 41.75 42.53
C ILE A 144 -9.38 42.72 42.61
N PHE A 145 -10.46 42.25 43.22
CA PHE A 145 -11.82 42.78 43.31
C PHE A 145 -11.99 44.31 43.34
N GLN A 146 -13.01 44.83 42.63
CA GLN A 146 -14.10 45.70 43.15
C GLN A 146 -14.92 46.43 42.07
N THR A 147 -14.48 46.48 40.81
CA THR A 147 -15.27 47.05 39.70
C THR A 147 -15.33 46.08 38.53
N ARG A 148 -16.22 45.09 38.64
CA ARG A 148 -16.52 44.18 37.54
C ARG A 148 -17.41 44.93 36.54
N PRO A 149 -17.01 45.15 35.27
CA PRO A 149 -18.01 45.47 34.26
C PRO A 149 -19.00 44.31 34.25
N LEU A 150 -20.30 44.62 34.35
CA LEU A 150 -21.36 43.61 34.27
C LEU A 150 -21.05 42.72 33.08
N THR A 151 -20.98 41.40 33.31
CA THR A 151 -20.90 40.44 32.21
C THR A 151 -21.98 40.84 31.21
N PRO A 152 -21.63 41.18 29.96
CA PRO A 152 -22.62 41.64 28.99
C PRO A 152 -23.77 40.64 28.97
N PRO A 153 -25.04 41.09 28.97
CA PRO A 153 -26.19 40.20 28.92
C PRO A 153 -26.01 39.20 27.78
N ARG A 154 -26.11 37.90 28.07
CA ARG A 154 -25.79 36.82 27.13
C ARG A 154 -26.46 36.97 25.76
N LEU A 155 -27.64 37.61 25.73
CA LEU A 155 -28.48 37.80 24.56
C LEU A 155 -27.79 38.51 23.39
N PHE A 156 -27.09 39.64 23.63
CA PHE A 156 -26.49 40.43 22.55
C PHE A 156 -25.40 39.67 21.79
N MET A 157 -24.55 38.92 22.51
CA MET A 157 -23.54 38.09 21.87
C MET A 157 -24.13 36.82 21.26
N GLN A 158 -25.25 36.33 21.81
CA GLN A 158 -25.89 35.10 21.37
C GLN A 158 -26.56 35.27 19.99
N ASP A 159 -27.12 36.45 19.71
CA ASP A 159 -27.67 36.79 18.39
C ASP A 159 -26.56 36.91 17.34
N GLU A 160 -25.43 37.55 17.68
CA GLU A 160 -24.26 37.59 16.80
C GLU A 160 -23.69 36.19 16.53
N TYR A 161 -23.54 35.36 17.58
CA TYR A 161 -23.10 33.97 17.42
C TYR A 161 -24.09 33.15 16.60
N ALA A 162 -25.40 33.35 16.76
CA ALA A 162 -26.41 32.69 15.95
C ALA A 162 -26.31 33.10 14.47
N SER A 163 -26.05 34.39 14.20
CA SER A 163 -25.81 34.90 12.84
C SER A 163 -24.57 34.28 12.21
N TYR A 164 -23.44 34.23 12.93
CA TYR A 164 -22.22 33.59 12.42
C TYR A 164 -22.39 32.07 12.21
N LEU A 165 -23.14 31.39 13.08
CA LEU A 165 -23.44 29.97 12.92
C LEU A 165 -24.36 29.74 11.70
N ALA A 166 -25.34 30.61 11.47
CA ALA A 166 -26.19 30.55 10.28
C ALA A 166 -25.36 30.72 9.01
N GLU A 167 -24.47 31.72 8.96
CA GLU A 167 -23.56 31.95 7.84
C GLU A 167 -22.62 30.74 7.60
N GLN A 168 -22.12 30.11 8.66
CA GLN A 168 -21.32 28.88 8.54
C GLN A 168 -22.13 27.70 7.99
N VAL A 169 -23.39 27.56 8.40
CA VAL A 169 -24.28 26.51 7.87
C VAL A 169 -24.58 26.76 6.40
N GLU A 170 -24.84 28.00 5.99
CA GLU A 170 -25.03 28.38 4.59
C GLU A 170 -23.77 28.13 3.75
N ALA A 171 -22.60 28.56 4.23
CA ALA A 171 -21.33 28.29 3.53
C ALA A 171 -21.06 26.78 3.38
N LYS A 172 -21.36 25.99 4.42
CA LYS A 172 -21.19 24.53 4.40
C LYS A 172 -22.18 23.84 3.46
N THR A 173 -23.42 24.31 3.41
CA THR A 173 -24.44 23.75 2.51
C THR A 173 -24.14 24.13 1.06
N ALA A 174 -23.71 25.36 0.79
CA ALA A 174 -23.30 25.82 -0.53
C ALA A 174 -22.08 25.04 -1.07
N THR A 175 -21.05 24.84 -0.24
CA THR A 175 -19.88 24.02 -0.62
C THR A 175 -20.25 22.57 -0.88
N LYS A 176 -21.09 21.96 -0.04
CA LYS A 176 -21.59 20.60 -0.26
C LYS A 176 -22.42 20.49 -1.55
N SER A 177 -23.24 21.48 -1.85
CA SER A 177 -24.00 21.53 -3.11
C SER A 177 -23.09 21.67 -4.33
N LYS A 178 -22.05 22.52 -4.26
CA LYS A 178 -21.06 22.66 -5.34
C LYS A 178 -20.33 21.34 -5.61
N GLN A 179 -19.83 20.68 -4.56
CA GLN A 179 -19.17 19.38 -4.68
C GLN A 179 -20.09 18.30 -5.26
N LYS A 180 -21.38 18.32 -4.89
CA LYS A 180 -22.36 17.41 -5.47
C LYS A 180 -22.52 17.69 -6.97
N ASN A 181 -22.70 18.96 -7.36
CA ASN A 181 -22.85 19.34 -8.76
C ASN A 181 -21.60 19.02 -9.59
N GLU A 182 -20.40 19.21 -9.04
CA GLU A 182 -19.14 18.82 -9.68
C GLU A 182 -19.05 17.31 -9.90
N LYS A 183 -19.44 16.49 -8.91
CA LYS A 183 -19.50 15.03 -9.06
C LYS A 183 -20.52 14.61 -10.11
N ASP A 184 -21.73 15.17 -10.05
CA ASP A 184 -22.79 14.86 -11.01
C ASP A 184 -22.38 15.28 -12.44
N PHE A 185 -21.61 16.38 -12.58
CA PHE A 185 -21.05 16.81 -13.86
C PHE A 185 -20.00 15.83 -14.40
N LEU A 186 -19.07 15.39 -13.55
CA LEU A 186 -18.05 14.40 -13.93
C LEU A 186 -18.70 13.07 -14.34
N GLU A 187 -19.69 12.60 -13.60
CA GLU A 187 -20.42 11.37 -13.92
C GLU A 187 -21.11 11.48 -15.30
N ARG A 188 -21.75 12.61 -15.60
CA ARG A 188 -22.36 12.85 -16.92
C ARG A 188 -21.31 12.88 -18.02
N LEU A 189 -20.15 13.46 -17.77
CA LEU A 189 -19.06 13.51 -18.74
C LEU A 189 -18.55 12.09 -19.05
N GLU A 190 -18.36 11.26 -18.03
CA GLU A 190 -17.97 9.86 -18.18
C GLU A 190 -19.02 9.05 -18.96
N GLN A 191 -20.30 9.27 -18.67
CA GLN A 191 -21.40 8.63 -19.41
C GLN A 191 -21.40 9.00 -20.89
N VAL A 192 -21.12 10.27 -21.23
CA VAL A 192 -21.04 10.73 -22.63
C VAL A 192 -19.83 10.10 -23.33
N GLN A 193 -18.65 10.09 -22.70
CA GLN A 193 -17.46 9.45 -23.25
C GLN A 193 -17.70 7.96 -23.53
N LEU A 194 -18.31 7.24 -22.57
CA LEU A 194 -18.63 5.84 -22.74
C LEU A 194 -19.65 5.61 -23.88
N ALA A 195 -20.62 6.50 -24.05
CA ALA A 195 -21.56 6.44 -25.17
C ALA A 195 -20.87 6.68 -26.53
N GLU A 196 -19.94 7.62 -26.60
CA GLU A 196 -19.11 7.89 -27.79
C GLU A 196 -18.23 6.70 -28.16
N GLU A 197 -17.54 6.09 -27.17
CA GLU A 197 -16.71 4.89 -27.37
C GLU A 197 -17.55 3.71 -27.89
N LEU A 198 -18.73 3.47 -27.28
CA LEU A 198 -19.65 2.42 -27.73
C LEU A 198 -20.18 2.68 -29.15
N ALA A 199 -20.45 3.94 -29.49
CA ALA A 199 -20.87 4.32 -30.84
C ALA A 199 -19.74 4.08 -31.87
N ALA A 200 -18.52 4.49 -31.55
CA ALA A 200 -17.34 4.26 -32.39
C ALA A 200 -17.08 2.77 -32.59
N GLN A 201 -17.19 1.97 -31.52
CA GLN A 201 -17.03 0.51 -31.59
C GLN A 201 -18.11 -0.14 -32.48
N ARG A 202 -19.37 0.31 -32.37
CA ARG A 202 -20.47 -0.16 -33.23
C ARG A 202 -20.23 0.21 -34.68
N GLU A 203 -19.79 1.43 -34.96
CA GLU A 203 -19.48 1.87 -36.31
C GLU A 203 -18.34 1.03 -36.91
N GLN A 204 -17.27 0.81 -36.15
CA GLN A 204 -16.16 -0.05 -36.59
C GLN A 204 -16.63 -1.48 -36.88
N TYR A 205 -17.43 -2.07 -35.99
CA TYR A 205 -18.00 -3.40 -36.21
C TYR A 205 -18.84 -3.47 -37.49
N LEU A 206 -19.65 -2.44 -37.78
CA LEU A 206 -20.45 -2.39 -39.01
C LEU A 206 -19.57 -2.24 -40.25
N ARG A 207 -18.51 -1.42 -40.19
CA ARG A 207 -17.53 -1.27 -41.28
C ARG A 207 -16.80 -2.59 -41.55
N ASP A 208 -16.32 -3.26 -40.50
CA ASP A 208 -15.62 -4.55 -40.62
C ASP A 208 -16.55 -5.62 -41.19
N LYS A 209 -17.80 -5.67 -40.71
CA LYS A 209 -18.82 -6.58 -41.25
C LYS A 209 -19.07 -6.31 -42.73
N ALA A 210 -19.20 -5.05 -43.14
CA ALA A 210 -19.39 -4.66 -44.54
C ALA A 210 -18.17 -5.04 -45.40
N ALA A 211 -16.95 -4.78 -44.91
CA ALA A 211 -15.73 -5.16 -45.59
C ALA A 211 -15.62 -6.69 -45.74
N HIS A 212 -15.96 -7.45 -44.70
CA HIS A 212 -16.01 -8.91 -44.77
C HIS A 212 -17.06 -9.41 -45.77
N THR A 213 -18.25 -8.82 -45.82
CA THR A 213 -19.27 -9.18 -46.81
C THR A 213 -18.82 -8.85 -48.23
N ASP A 214 -18.17 -7.71 -48.44
CA ASP A 214 -17.63 -7.32 -49.75
C ASP A 214 -16.50 -8.24 -50.20
N MET A 215 -15.57 -8.58 -49.29
CA MET A 215 -14.50 -9.53 -49.57
C MET A 215 -15.08 -10.90 -49.95
N TYR A 216 -16.08 -11.37 -49.21
CA TYR A 216 -16.75 -12.64 -49.50
C TYR A 216 -17.47 -12.60 -50.86
N GLN A 217 -18.20 -11.54 -51.17
CA GLN A 217 -18.83 -11.35 -52.48
C GLN A 217 -17.79 -11.30 -53.60
N ARG A 218 -16.68 -10.58 -53.41
CA ARG A 218 -15.58 -10.54 -54.39
C ARG A 218 -15.00 -11.94 -54.61
N ALA A 219 -14.76 -12.70 -53.56
CA ALA A 219 -14.28 -14.08 -53.66
C ALA A 219 -15.25 -14.98 -54.43
N LEU A 220 -16.55 -14.92 -54.14
CA LEU A 220 -17.59 -15.65 -54.89
C LEU A 220 -17.64 -15.22 -56.34
N SER A 221 -17.60 -13.92 -56.62
CA SER A 221 -17.61 -13.40 -57.99
C SER A 221 -16.37 -13.84 -58.78
N ALA A 222 -15.20 -13.92 -58.13
CA ALA A 222 -13.98 -14.44 -58.72
C ALA A 222 -14.09 -15.94 -59.01
N GLN A 223 -14.68 -16.74 -58.10
CA GLN A 223 -14.95 -18.15 -58.35
C GLN A 223 -15.89 -18.37 -59.54
N VAL A 224 -16.87 -17.49 -59.74
CA VAL A 224 -17.78 -17.55 -60.89
C VAL A 224 -17.10 -17.11 -62.19
N ARG A 225 -16.26 -16.06 -62.14
CA ARG A 225 -15.52 -15.54 -63.31
C ARG A 225 -14.42 -16.47 -63.78
N PHE A 226 -13.67 -17.03 -62.84
CA PHE A 226 -12.62 -18.02 -63.09
C PHE A 226 -13.14 -19.43 -62.84
N LYS A 227 -14.41 -19.69 -63.22
CA LYS A 227 -15.00 -21.02 -63.13
C LYS A 227 -14.09 -21.94 -63.94
N PRO A 228 -13.34 -22.86 -63.30
CA PRO A 228 -12.40 -23.71 -64.02
C PRO A 228 -13.18 -24.44 -65.10
N LEU A 229 -12.54 -24.61 -66.27
CA LEU A 229 -13.07 -25.45 -67.35
C LEU A 229 -13.67 -26.70 -66.70
N PRO A 230 -14.90 -27.10 -67.07
CA PRO A 230 -15.52 -28.28 -66.49
C PRO A 230 -14.47 -29.38 -66.59
N LEU A 231 -14.04 -29.88 -65.43
CA LEU A 231 -13.12 -31.00 -65.38
C LEU A 231 -13.67 -32.05 -66.35
N PRO A 232 -12.81 -32.71 -67.15
CA PRO A 232 -13.24 -33.82 -67.98
C PRO A 232 -14.18 -34.68 -67.14
N VAL A 233 -15.38 -34.97 -67.67
CA VAL A 233 -16.42 -35.70 -66.95
C VAL A 233 -15.72 -36.83 -66.21
N ALA A 234 -15.67 -36.73 -64.88
CA ALA A 234 -14.98 -37.71 -64.07
C ALA A 234 -15.65 -39.03 -64.38
N VAL A 235 -14.99 -39.85 -65.21
CA VAL A 235 -15.49 -41.18 -65.55
C VAL A 235 -15.34 -41.96 -64.26
N PRO A 236 -16.45 -42.26 -63.58
CA PRO A 236 -16.35 -42.90 -62.29
C PRO A 236 -15.99 -44.36 -62.56
N ASP A 237 -14.82 -44.83 -62.12
CA ASP A 237 -14.58 -46.28 -61.98
C ASP A 237 -15.60 -46.92 -61.00
N SER A 238 -16.34 -46.10 -60.25
CA SER A 238 -17.63 -46.44 -59.67
C SER A 238 -18.49 -45.17 -59.49
N LYS A 239 -19.80 -45.24 -59.74
CA LYS A 239 -20.79 -44.12 -59.76
C LYS A 239 -21.04 -43.45 -58.39
N GLU A 240 -20.09 -43.54 -57.48
CA GLU A 240 -20.37 -43.55 -56.07
C GLU A 240 -19.33 -42.65 -55.38
N PRO A 241 -19.70 -41.55 -54.67
CA PRO A 241 -18.76 -40.58 -54.12
C PRO A 241 -17.61 -41.17 -53.28
N ILE A 242 -16.36 -40.83 -53.59
CA ILE A 242 -15.16 -41.49 -53.01
C ILE A 242 -14.89 -41.04 -51.55
N PHE A 243 -15.29 -39.82 -51.18
CA PHE A 243 -15.21 -39.28 -49.81
C PHE A 243 -16.53 -38.60 -49.42
N GLY A 244 -16.88 -38.59 -48.14
CA GLY A 244 -18.06 -37.86 -47.63
C GLY A 244 -19.42 -38.52 -47.81
N LYS A 245 -19.51 -39.69 -48.48
CA LYS A 245 -20.76 -40.50 -48.61
C LYS A 245 -21.50 -40.67 -47.28
N TYR A 246 -20.72 -40.86 -46.21
CA TYR A 246 -21.24 -41.14 -44.87
C TYR A 246 -21.21 -39.91 -43.95
N ASP A 247 -20.61 -38.79 -44.36
CA ASP A 247 -20.45 -37.58 -43.52
C ASP A 247 -21.64 -36.62 -43.60
N ALA A 248 -22.49 -36.80 -44.61
CA ALA A 248 -23.70 -36.03 -44.90
C ALA A 248 -25.00 -36.85 -44.72
N THR A 249 -24.92 -38.02 -44.09
CA THR A 249 -26.13 -38.74 -43.68
C THR A 249 -26.89 -37.87 -42.68
N ASN A 250 -28.22 -37.94 -42.70
CA ASN A 250 -29.07 -37.15 -41.81
C ASN A 250 -28.70 -37.33 -40.32
N GLU A 251 -28.23 -38.53 -39.96
CA GLU A 251 -27.76 -38.86 -38.62
C GLU A 251 -26.48 -38.11 -38.23
N GLN A 252 -25.46 -38.08 -39.10
CA GLN A 252 -24.21 -37.35 -38.85
C GLN A 252 -24.40 -35.83 -38.84
N LEU A 253 -25.31 -35.31 -39.67
CA LEU A 253 -25.72 -33.89 -39.63
C LEU A 253 -26.47 -33.56 -38.33
N ALA A 254 -27.36 -34.45 -37.87
CA ALA A 254 -28.04 -34.30 -36.59
C ALA A 254 -27.04 -34.32 -35.42
N ASP A 255 -26.05 -35.21 -35.45
CA ASP A 255 -25.01 -35.30 -34.42
C ASP A 255 -24.05 -34.11 -34.43
N LYS A 256 -23.72 -33.54 -35.60
CA LYS A 256 -23.00 -32.27 -35.69
C LYS A 256 -23.80 -31.13 -35.05
N ARG A 257 -25.11 -31.03 -35.32
CA ARG A 257 -26.00 -30.03 -34.69
C ARG A 257 -26.09 -30.24 -33.18
N ARG A 258 -26.26 -31.48 -32.70
CA ARG A 258 -26.27 -31.79 -31.25
C ARG A 258 -24.97 -31.39 -30.57
N ARG A 259 -23.82 -31.71 -31.18
CA ARG A 259 -22.49 -31.31 -30.66
C ARG A 259 -22.35 -29.78 -30.60
N ALA A 260 -22.75 -29.07 -31.65
CA ALA A 260 -22.72 -27.61 -31.67
C ALA A 260 -23.60 -26.99 -30.57
N ILE A 261 -24.83 -27.49 -30.40
CA ILE A 261 -25.74 -27.05 -29.33
C ILE A 261 -25.12 -27.33 -27.95
N LYS A 262 -24.52 -28.51 -27.76
CA LYS A 262 -23.88 -28.89 -26.50
C LYS A 262 -22.71 -27.96 -26.17
N VAL A 263 -21.83 -27.68 -27.12
CA VAL A 263 -20.72 -26.72 -26.96
C VAL A 263 -21.24 -25.33 -26.63
N TYR A 264 -22.28 -24.86 -27.32
CA TYR A 264 -22.90 -23.57 -27.03
C TYR A 264 -23.47 -23.50 -25.61
N GLN A 265 -24.16 -24.55 -25.15
CA GLN A 265 -24.65 -24.65 -23.77
C GLN A 265 -23.51 -24.68 -22.74
N GLU A 266 -22.41 -25.36 -23.04
CA GLU A 266 -21.23 -25.38 -22.17
C GLU A 266 -20.56 -24.00 -22.10
N GLN A 267 -20.48 -23.27 -23.21
CA GLN A 267 -19.97 -21.90 -23.25
C GLN A 267 -20.83 -20.95 -22.40
N LEU A 268 -22.17 -21.02 -22.51
CA LEU A 268 -23.07 -20.23 -21.67
C LEU A 268 -22.86 -20.53 -20.18
N LYS A 269 -22.77 -21.82 -19.82
CA LYS A 269 -22.51 -22.23 -18.43
C LYS A 269 -21.16 -21.72 -17.92
N ALA A 270 -20.13 -21.72 -18.76
CA ALA A 270 -18.80 -21.21 -18.40
C ALA A 270 -18.83 -19.69 -18.15
N VAL A 271 -19.58 -18.93 -18.97
CA VAL A 271 -19.79 -17.49 -18.77
C VAL A 271 -20.54 -17.23 -17.45
N ASP A 272 -21.65 -17.93 -17.21
CA ASP A 272 -22.41 -17.80 -15.95
C ASP A 272 -21.54 -18.13 -14.73
N GLN A 273 -20.69 -19.15 -14.82
CA GLN A 273 -19.76 -19.51 -13.75
C GLN A 273 -18.70 -18.42 -13.54
N ALA A 274 -18.15 -17.86 -14.62
CA ALA A 274 -17.19 -16.77 -14.53
C ALA A 274 -17.80 -15.51 -13.89
N GLU A 275 -19.05 -15.18 -14.22
CA GLU A 275 -19.79 -14.07 -13.59
C GLU A 275 -20.03 -14.32 -12.11
N LYS A 276 -20.48 -15.53 -11.73
CA LYS A 276 -20.65 -15.92 -10.32
C LYS A 276 -19.33 -15.84 -9.56
N MET A 277 -18.22 -16.30 -10.14
CA MET A 277 -16.89 -16.21 -9.52
C MET A 277 -16.45 -14.76 -9.33
N LYS A 278 -16.69 -13.88 -10.31
CA LYS A 278 -16.41 -12.44 -10.19
C LYS A 278 -17.22 -11.82 -9.05
N LEU A 279 -18.51 -12.12 -8.96
CA LEU A 279 -19.38 -11.63 -7.89
C LEU A 279 -18.91 -12.13 -6.51
N LEU A 280 -18.62 -13.42 -6.38
CA LEU A 280 -18.10 -13.99 -5.13
C LEU A 280 -16.77 -13.37 -4.72
N LYS A 281 -15.86 -13.14 -5.67
CA LYS A 281 -14.59 -12.45 -5.40
C LYS A 281 -14.83 -11.02 -4.93
N HIS A 282 -15.74 -10.30 -5.56
CA HIS A 282 -16.08 -8.93 -5.16
C HIS A 282 -16.69 -8.87 -3.75
N LEU A 283 -17.64 -9.76 -3.44
CA LEU A 283 -18.24 -9.85 -2.10
C LEU A 283 -17.20 -10.22 -1.03
N LYS A 284 -16.27 -11.13 -1.35
CA LYS A 284 -15.18 -11.47 -0.45
C LYS A 284 -14.27 -10.27 -0.17
N GLN A 285 -13.89 -9.54 -1.22
CA GLN A 285 -13.07 -8.35 -1.09
C GLN A 285 -13.78 -7.26 -0.27
N GLN A 286 -15.06 -7.00 -0.54
CA GLN A 286 -15.86 -6.07 0.27
C GLN A 286 -15.88 -6.44 1.74
N ARG A 287 -16.03 -7.74 2.07
CA ARG A 287 -15.99 -8.21 3.45
C ARG A 287 -14.62 -8.00 4.10
N GLU A 288 -13.54 -8.28 3.38
CA GLU A 288 -12.17 -8.04 3.86
C GLU A 288 -11.92 -6.55 4.11
N GLU A 289 -12.42 -5.67 3.24
CA GLU A 289 -12.35 -4.22 3.39
C GLU A 289 -13.16 -3.74 4.60
N THR A 290 -14.38 -4.23 4.81
CA THR A 290 -15.18 -3.88 6.00
C THR A 290 -14.53 -4.35 7.28
N ASP A 291 -14.00 -5.58 7.31
CA ASP A 291 -13.31 -6.12 8.49
C ASP A 291 -12.05 -5.31 8.82
N MET A 292 -11.33 -4.82 7.81
CA MET A 292 -10.17 -3.95 7.99
C MET A 292 -10.57 -2.58 8.55
N LEU A 293 -11.62 -1.96 8.02
CA LEU A 293 -12.13 -0.68 8.53
C LEU A 293 -12.61 -0.78 9.97
N ASP A 294 -13.29 -1.87 10.33
CA ASP A 294 -13.74 -2.10 11.70
C ASP A 294 -12.58 -2.29 12.67
N ARG A 295 -11.51 -3.00 12.27
CA ARG A 295 -10.28 -3.10 13.07
C ARG A 295 -9.62 -1.74 13.27
N THR A 296 -9.43 -0.97 12.20
CA THR A 296 -8.84 0.37 12.31
C THR A 296 -9.68 1.28 13.20
N ARG A 297 -11.01 1.21 13.10
CA ARG A 297 -11.91 1.95 13.99
C ARG A 297 -11.70 1.55 15.46
N GLN A 298 -11.61 0.26 15.75
CA GLN A 298 -11.36 -0.24 17.11
C GLN A 298 -9.99 0.21 17.64
N GLU A 299 -8.95 0.14 16.82
CA GLU A 299 -7.60 0.61 17.16
C GLU A 299 -7.59 2.11 17.48
N LEU A 300 -8.26 2.94 16.69
CA LEU A 300 -8.36 4.39 16.96
C LEU A 300 -9.11 4.70 18.25
N ILE A 301 -10.16 3.93 18.58
CA ILE A 301 -10.87 4.06 19.86
C ILE A 301 -9.95 3.66 21.02
N ALA A 302 -9.22 2.55 20.88
CA ALA A 302 -8.27 2.07 21.88
C ALA A 302 -7.12 3.06 22.10
N ASP A 303 -6.53 3.61 21.03
CA ASP A 303 -5.48 4.63 21.13
C ASP A 303 -5.97 5.90 21.83
N ARG A 304 -7.20 6.34 21.50
CA ARG A 304 -7.82 7.47 22.21
C ARG A 304 -8.01 7.20 23.70
N ALA A 305 -8.46 6.00 24.07
CA ALA A 305 -8.60 5.60 25.46
C ALA A 305 -7.24 5.57 26.17
N ALA A 306 -6.23 4.93 25.57
CA ALA A 306 -4.88 4.84 26.12
C ALA A 306 -4.23 6.21 26.33
N ARG A 307 -4.42 7.15 25.40
CA ARG A 307 -3.94 8.54 25.57
C ARG A 307 -4.63 9.25 26.72
N PHE A 308 -5.93 9.03 26.88
CA PHE A 308 -6.69 9.59 28.00
C PHE A 308 -6.21 9.00 29.33
N ASP A 309 -6.05 7.68 29.41
CA ASP A 309 -5.57 6.99 30.60
C ASP A 309 -4.17 7.47 31.00
N HIS A 310 -3.24 7.54 30.04
CA HIS A 310 -1.90 8.07 30.29
C HIS A 310 -1.93 9.52 30.79
N ALA A 311 -2.74 10.39 30.17
CA ALA A 311 -2.88 11.78 30.61
C ALA A 311 -3.51 11.88 32.01
N PHE A 312 -4.47 11.01 32.32
CA PHE A 312 -5.11 10.92 33.62
C PHE A 312 -4.13 10.46 34.70
N ASP A 313 -3.37 9.40 34.45
CA ASP A 313 -2.37 8.86 35.37
C ASP A 313 -1.24 9.86 35.62
N THR A 314 -0.81 10.56 34.57
CA THR A 314 0.18 11.64 34.70
C THR A 314 -0.35 12.76 35.57
N ARG A 315 -1.59 13.22 35.34
CA ARG A 315 -2.20 14.26 36.17
C ARG A 315 -2.33 13.79 37.63
N LYS A 316 -2.81 12.56 37.84
CA LYS A 316 -3.05 12.03 39.18
C LYS A 316 -1.77 11.84 39.97
N SER A 317 -0.70 11.36 39.34
CA SER A 317 0.61 11.26 39.99
C SER A 317 1.19 12.63 40.36
N LEU A 318 1.01 13.65 39.51
CA LEU A 318 1.38 15.03 39.84
C LEU A 318 0.54 15.59 40.98
N GLU A 319 -0.77 15.35 41.01
CA GLU A 319 -1.64 15.77 42.12
C GLU A 319 -1.19 15.16 43.46
N VAL A 320 -0.79 13.88 43.47
CA VAL A 320 -0.25 13.23 44.66
C VAL A 320 1.09 13.86 45.06
N SER A 321 2.04 13.98 44.13
CA SER A 321 3.34 14.58 44.39
C SER A 321 3.23 16.04 44.88
N TRP A 322 2.28 16.81 44.37
CA TRP A 322 2.02 18.17 44.83
C TRP A 322 1.45 18.23 46.24
N LYS A 323 0.57 17.30 46.60
CA LYS A 323 0.07 17.18 47.98
C LYS A 323 1.21 16.85 48.94
N ASP A 324 2.01 15.83 48.61
CA ASP A 324 3.15 15.44 49.42
C ASP A 324 4.15 16.59 49.60
N ALA A 325 4.44 17.33 48.52
CA ALA A 325 5.33 18.50 48.57
C ALA A 325 4.74 19.65 49.39
N ALA A 326 3.42 19.86 49.33
CA ALA A 326 2.74 20.88 50.13
C ALA A 326 2.76 20.54 51.62
N ASP A 327 2.57 19.27 51.97
CA ASP A 327 2.63 18.80 53.36
C ASP A 327 4.07 18.87 53.88
N LEU A 328 5.07 18.41 53.11
CA LEU A 328 6.49 18.60 53.42
C LEU A 328 6.88 20.06 53.65
N LYS A 329 6.29 20.99 52.88
CA LYS A 329 6.54 22.43 53.05
C LYS A 329 5.94 22.94 54.36
N LYS A 330 4.73 22.51 54.72
CA LYS A 330 4.11 22.86 56.01
C LYS A 330 4.95 22.34 57.17
N ASP A 331 5.38 21.09 57.13
CA ASP A 331 6.21 20.49 58.17
C ASP A 331 7.52 21.26 58.37
N ARG A 332 8.17 21.68 57.26
CA ARG A 332 9.36 22.54 57.31
C ARG A 332 9.06 23.89 57.93
N GLU A 333 7.97 24.55 57.51
CA GLU A 333 7.56 25.84 58.06
C GLU A 333 7.20 25.75 59.55
N GLU A 334 6.59 24.65 60.00
CA GLU A 334 6.32 24.40 61.42
C GLU A 334 7.62 24.16 62.20
N ASN A 335 8.53 23.36 61.66
CA ASN A 335 9.84 23.12 62.27
C ASN A 335 10.67 24.42 62.36
N ASP A 336 10.64 25.26 61.32
CA ASP A 336 11.31 26.56 61.32
C ASP A 336 10.69 27.50 62.38
N LYS A 337 9.36 27.51 62.53
CA LYS A 337 8.69 28.27 63.60
C LYS A 337 9.09 27.79 65.00
N LEU A 338 9.13 26.47 65.22
CA LEU A 338 9.61 25.89 66.47
C LEU A 338 11.08 26.25 66.73
N SER A 339 11.91 26.19 65.69
CA SER A 339 13.32 26.59 65.76
C SER A 339 13.51 28.08 66.04
N GLN A 340 12.60 28.95 65.59
CA GLN A 340 12.63 30.39 65.89
C GLN A 340 12.12 30.72 67.30
N GLN A 341 11.23 29.89 67.86
CA GLN A 341 10.72 30.04 69.23
C GLN A 341 11.66 29.45 70.28
N SER A 342 12.49 28.50 69.87
CA SER A 342 13.64 28.04 70.65
C SER A 342 14.61 29.22 70.85
N PRO A 343 15.01 29.55 72.09
CA PRO A 343 16.15 30.42 72.31
C PRO A 343 17.36 29.68 71.72
N GLY A 344 17.74 30.03 70.51
CA GLY A 344 18.78 29.32 69.78
C GLY A 344 20.03 29.20 70.63
N ILE A 345 20.43 27.97 70.95
CA ILE A 345 21.70 27.71 71.63
C ILE A 345 22.78 28.32 70.74
N LEU A 346 23.45 29.37 71.23
CA LEU A 346 24.54 29.98 70.48
C LEU A 346 25.62 28.91 70.24
N LEU A 347 26.34 28.98 69.11
CA LEU A 347 27.41 28.02 68.81
C LEU A 347 28.41 27.86 69.98
N HIS A 348 28.57 28.91 70.80
CA HIS A 348 29.35 28.90 72.04
C HIS A 348 28.78 28.01 73.14
N GLU A 349 27.46 27.97 73.31
CA GLU A 349 26.76 27.14 74.30
C GLU A 349 26.75 25.66 73.88
N GLN A 350 26.76 25.36 72.57
CA GLN A 350 26.98 23.99 72.05
C GLN A 350 28.39 23.47 72.35
N CYS A 351 29.38 24.36 72.50
CA CYS A 351 30.74 23.99 72.85
C CYS A 351 30.93 23.72 74.35
N ASP A 352 29.92 23.98 75.18
CA ASP A 352 29.99 23.73 76.62
C ASP A 352 29.62 22.27 76.97
N GLU A 353 28.97 21.55 76.06
CA GLU A 353 28.70 20.10 76.16
C GLU A 353 29.95 19.25 75.88
N TYR A 354 30.99 19.83 75.28
CA TYR A 354 32.23 19.14 74.95
C TYR A 354 33.36 19.55 75.90
N ASN A 355 33.99 18.57 76.55
CA ASN A 355 35.13 18.82 77.43
C ASN A 355 36.27 19.51 76.67
N ARG A 356 36.55 20.76 77.02
CA ARG A 356 37.63 21.54 76.43
C ARG A 356 38.97 20.96 76.90
N CYS A 357 39.93 20.80 75.99
CA CYS A 357 41.29 20.41 76.39
C CYS A 357 42.00 21.61 77.05
N GLY A 358 43.01 21.38 77.89
CA GLY A 358 43.71 22.44 78.63
C GLY A 358 44.46 23.49 77.79
N GLN A 359 44.47 23.36 76.45
CA GLN A 359 44.90 24.42 75.52
C GLN A 359 43.77 25.44 75.25
N CYS A 360 42.52 24.98 75.24
CA CYS A 360 41.31 25.76 74.93
C CYS A 360 40.72 26.49 76.15
N GLU A 361 41.10 26.10 77.37
CA GLU A 361 40.72 26.78 78.63
C GLU A 361 41.64 27.96 78.98
N ARG A 362 42.66 28.24 78.16
CA ARG A 362 43.53 29.40 78.37
C ARG A 362 42.73 30.68 78.16
N ARG A 363 42.81 31.61 79.10
CA ARG A 363 42.19 32.95 79.00
C ARG A 363 42.55 33.60 77.67
N LEU A 364 41.57 34.23 77.00
CA LEU A 364 41.77 35.04 75.79
C LEU A 364 42.73 36.22 75.98
N THR A 365 43.09 36.55 77.23
CA THR A 365 44.12 37.55 77.56
C THR A 365 45.54 36.99 77.57
N ASN A 366 45.72 35.69 77.33
CA ASN A 366 47.02 35.10 77.06
C ASN A 366 47.38 35.43 75.61
N CYS A 367 47.96 36.61 75.40
CA CYS A 367 48.74 36.93 74.22
C CYS A 367 50.04 36.13 74.30
N GLY A 368 49.95 34.81 74.23
CA GLY A 368 51.09 33.98 73.89
C GLY A 368 51.58 34.49 72.55
N GLU A 369 52.84 34.90 72.49
CA GLU A 369 53.56 35.35 71.30
C GLU A 369 53.18 34.44 70.14
N SER A 370 52.20 34.87 69.35
CA SER A 370 51.84 34.17 68.13
C SER A 370 53.04 34.38 67.22
N ASN A 371 53.52 33.29 66.62
CA ASN A 371 54.56 33.30 65.58
C ASN A 371 54.03 34.01 64.32
N ILE A 372 53.67 35.28 64.46
CA ILE A 372 53.37 36.22 63.40
C ILE A 372 54.67 37.01 63.31
N TRP A 373 55.52 36.64 62.35
CA TRP A 373 56.74 37.38 62.08
C TRP A 373 56.37 38.85 61.87
N SER A 374 57.15 39.76 62.43
CA SER A 374 56.90 41.22 62.43
C SER A 374 56.76 41.84 61.03
N GLU A 375 57.05 41.08 59.98
CA GLU A 375 56.92 41.47 58.58
C GLU A 375 55.58 41.10 57.96
N SER A 376 54.77 40.27 58.63
CA SER A 376 53.52 39.80 58.05
C SER A 376 52.37 40.80 58.24
N ARG A 377 51.78 41.28 57.14
CA ARG A 377 50.69 42.26 57.15
C ARG A 377 49.41 41.64 56.62
N TYR A 378 48.38 41.62 57.45
CA TYR A 378 47.05 41.22 57.02
C TYR A 378 46.45 42.28 56.08
N ILE A 379 46.20 41.89 54.83
CA ILE A 379 45.52 42.74 53.85
C ILE A 379 44.02 42.44 53.93
N SER A 380 43.23 43.40 54.40
CA SER A 380 41.77 43.23 54.50
C SER A 380 41.17 42.97 53.12
N GLY A 381 40.55 41.80 52.93
CA GLY A 381 39.91 41.38 51.67
C GLY A 381 40.55 40.18 50.98
N SER A 382 41.68 39.66 51.47
CA SER A 382 42.24 38.37 51.04
C SER A 382 42.31 37.38 52.22
N GLN A 383 42.26 36.08 51.91
CA GLN A 383 42.46 35.01 52.91
C GLN A 383 43.94 34.62 53.08
N LEU A 384 44.88 35.45 52.63
CA LEU A 384 46.31 35.18 52.69
C LEU A 384 47.01 36.20 53.58
N ILE A 385 47.83 35.68 54.50
CA ILE A 385 48.80 36.45 55.28
C ILE A 385 50.12 36.37 54.51
N VAL A 386 50.69 37.53 54.15
CA VAL A 386 52.02 37.66 53.55
C VAL A 386 52.97 38.16 54.61
#